data_AF-A0A060H7F7-F1
#
_entry.id   AF-A0A060H7F7-F1
#
_cell.length_a   1.000
_cell.length_b   1.000
_cell.length_c   1.000
_cell.angle_alpha   90.00
_cell.angle_beta   90.00
_cell.angle_gamma   90.00
#
_symmetry.space_group_name_H-M   'P 1'
#
loop_
_entity.id
_entity.type
_entity.pdbx_description
1 polymer ?
#
loop_
_entity_poly.entity_id
_entity_poly.type
_entity_poly.pdbx_seq_one_letter_code
_entity_poly.pdbx_strand_id
1 'polypeptide(L)' 'MFIAAQGGGRKGDLSRFIEEAVRAYLFERAVEQAKSATAHMDEVELNHLIEEGVQWAYEH' A
#
# COMPACT_ATOMS: atom_id res chain seq x y z
N MET A 1 -13.74 16.46 -17.17
CA MET A 1 -13.54 16.46 -15.70
C MET A 1 -13.52 15.00 -15.25
N PHE A 2 -12.40 14.49 -14.72
CA PHE A 2 -12.19 13.05 -14.46
C PHE A 2 -13.28 12.42 -13.56
N ILE A 3 -13.69 13.14 -12.51
CA ILE A 3 -14.71 12.66 -11.57
C ILE A 3 -16.12 12.73 -12.18
N ALA A 4 -16.46 13.78 -12.94
CA ALA A 4 -17.74 13.85 -13.65
C ALA A 4 -17.84 12.83 -14.80
N ALA A 5 -16.72 12.41 -15.39
CA ALA A 5 -16.66 11.37 -16.42
C ALA A 5 -16.87 9.95 -15.84
N GLN A 6 -16.67 9.76 -14.53
CA GLN A 6 -16.93 8.52 -13.78
C GLN A 6 -18.35 8.48 -13.17
N GLY A 7 -19.25 9.38 -13.58
CA GLY A 7 -20.59 9.53 -12.98
C GLY A 7 -20.60 10.23 -11.61
N GLY A 8 -19.44 10.74 -11.17
CA GLY A 8 -19.26 11.44 -9.90
C GLY A 8 -19.59 12.92 -10.02
N GLY A 9 -20.87 13.26 -9.90
CA GLY A 9 -21.33 14.64 -9.71
C GLY A 9 -21.80 14.92 -8.29
N ARG A 10 -21.71 13.93 -7.38
CA ARG A 10 -22.31 14.00 -6.05
C ARG A 10 -21.28 14.44 -5.02
N LYS A 11 -21.77 15.13 -3.99
CA LYS A 11 -20.95 15.53 -2.83
C LYS A 11 -20.33 14.26 -2.21
N GLY A 12 -19.01 14.22 -2.10
CA GLY A 12 -18.26 13.11 -1.51
C GLY A 12 -17.46 12.26 -2.51
N ASP A 13 -17.77 12.31 -3.81
CA ASP A 13 -17.04 11.53 -4.83
C ASP A 13 -15.59 12.03 -4.98
N LEU A 14 -15.38 13.35 -4.89
CA LEU A 14 -14.04 13.94 -4.86
C LEU A 14 -13.24 13.49 -3.63
N SER A 15 -13.87 13.46 -2.45
CA SER A 15 -13.21 13.05 -1.21
C SER A 15 -12.79 11.58 -1.28
N ARG A 16 -13.68 10.71 -1.80
CA ARG A 16 -13.38 9.29 -2.01
C ARG A 16 -12.26 9.09 -3.02
N PHE A 17 -12.31 9.79 -4.15
CA PHE A 17 -11.27 9.72 -5.17
C PHE A 17 -9.89 10.12 -4.61
N ILE A 18 -9.84 11.19 -3.82
CA ILE A 18 -8.59 11.62 -3.17
C ILE A 18 -8.12 10.56 -2.18
N GLU A 19 -9.02 9.99 -1.37
CA GLU A 19 -8.65 8.94 -0.41
C GLU A 19 -8.05 7.72 -1.11
N GLU A 20 -8.70 7.23 -2.17
CA GLU A 20 -8.23 6.09 -2.95
C GLU A 20 -6.87 6.36 -3.60
N ALA A 21 -6.69 7.54 -4.19
CA ALA A 21 -5.42 7.94 -4.80
C ALA A 21 -4.29 8.05 -3.76
N VAL A 22 -4.58 8.64 -2.60
CA VAL A 22 -3.59 8.76 -1.50
C VAL A 22 -3.26 7.39 -0.94
N ARG A 23 -4.26 6.51 -0.73
CA ARG A 23 -4.05 5.14 -0.24
C ARG A 23 -3.16 4.35 -1.19
N ALA A 24 -3.43 4.42 -2.50
CA ALA A 24 -2.62 3.76 -3.51
C ALA A 24 -1.17 4.27 -3.50
N TYR A 25 -1.00 5.60 -3.48
CA TYR A 25 0.33 6.21 -3.45
C TYR A 25 1.13 5.82 -2.20
N LEU A 26 0.50 5.84 -1.03
CA LEU A 26 1.15 5.43 0.22
C LEU A 26 1.56 3.95 0.18
N PHE A 27 0.70 3.08 -0.36
CA PHE A 27 1.02 1.68 -0.53
C PHE A 27 2.22 1.47 -1.46
N GLU A 28 2.23 2.13 -2.62
CA GLU A 28 3.36 2.06 -3.57
C GLU A 28 4.68 2.51 -2.92
N ARG A 29 4.65 3.63 -2.17
CA ARG A 29 5.82 4.12 -1.45
C ARG A 29 6.29 3.17 -0.34
N ALA A 30 5.38 2.58 0.41
CA ALA A 30 5.71 1.61 1.44
C ALA A 30 6.37 0.36 0.82
N VAL A 31 5.87 -0.13 -0.31
CA VAL A 31 6.46 -1.25 -1.04
C VAL A 31 7.85 -0.91 -1.57
N GLU A 32 8.03 0.26 -2.16
CA GLU A 32 9.34 0.74 -2.64
C GLU A 32 10.35 0.81 -1.49
N GLN A 33 9.95 1.39 -0.36
CA GLN A 33 10.78 1.49 0.83
C GLN A 33 11.14 0.11 1.40
N ALA A 34 10.18 -0.80 1.51
CA ALA A 34 10.41 -2.16 2.00
C ALA A 34 11.43 -2.90 1.13
N LYS A 35 11.25 -2.86 -0.20
CA LYS A 35 12.19 -3.46 -1.15
C LYS A 35 13.59 -2.85 -1.06
N SER A 36 13.69 -1.52 -0.92
CA SER A 36 14.98 -0.86 -0.76
C SER A 36 15.66 -1.23 0.55
N ALA A 37 14.90 -1.38 1.63
CA ALA A 37 15.42 -1.76 2.94
C ALA A 37 15.93 -3.20 2.95
N THR A 38 15.28 -4.11 2.24
CA THR A 38 15.64 -5.53 2.19
C THR A 38 16.56 -5.91 1.02
N ALA A 39 16.97 -4.95 0.17
CA ALA A 39 17.75 -5.22 -1.05
C ALA A 39 19.10 -5.93 -0.84
N HIS A 40 19.62 -5.91 0.39
CA HIS A 40 20.91 -6.51 0.77
C HIS A 40 20.76 -7.89 1.42
N MET A 41 19.53 -8.33 1.71
CA MET A 41 19.25 -9.61 2.35
C MET A 41 19.29 -10.74 1.32
N ASP A 42 19.73 -11.91 1.75
CA ASP A 42 19.57 -13.12 0.95
C ASP A 42 18.13 -13.68 1.03
N GLU A 43 17.85 -14.70 0.22
CA GLU A 43 16.51 -15.29 0.14
C GLU A 43 16.06 -15.93 1.47
N VAL A 44 16.99 -16.51 2.24
CA VAL A 44 16.68 -17.18 3.51
C VAL A 44 16.35 -16.13 4.57
N GLU A 45 17.17 -15.08 4.66
CA GLU A 45 16.94 -13.94 5.56
C GLU A 45 15.61 -13.23 5.25
N LEU A 46 15.31 -13.02 3.97
CA LEU A 46 14.07 -12.38 3.55
C LEU A 46 12.83 -13.23 3.88
N ASN A 47 12.89 -14.54 3.65
CA ASN A 47 11.78 -15.44 3.97
C ASN A 47 11.54 -15.49 5.48
N HIS A 48 12.60 -15.56 6.29
CA HIS A 48 12.48 -15.52 7.74
C HIS A 48 11.84 -14.21 8.24
N LEU A 49 12.23 -13.06 7.68
CA LEU A 49 11.62 -11.77 8.00
C LEU A 49 10.12 -11.75 7.67
N ILE A 50 9.72 -12.33 6.53
CA ILE A 50 8.31 -12.43 6.12
C ILE A 50 7.54 -13.33 7.08
N GLU A 51 8.08 -14.50 7.42
CA GLU A 51 7.47 -15.44 8.36
C GLU A 51 7.23 -14.79 9.73
N GLU A 52 8.22 -14.08 10.26
CA GLU A 52 8.10 -13.36 11.53
C GLU A 52 7.01 -12.28 11.47
N GLY A 53 6.98 -11.48 10.39
CA GLY A 53 5.97 -10.44 10.22
C GLY A 53 4.55 -11.00 10.08
N VAL A 54 4.39 -12.10 9.35
CA VAL A 54 3.11 -12.81 9.21
C VAL A 54 2.67 -13.40 10.55
N GLN A 55 3.59 -14.02 11.29
CA GLN A 55 3.29 -14.58 12.61
C GLN A 55 2.83 -13.49 13.58
N TRP A 56 3.54 -12.36 13.64
CA TRP A 56 3.14 -11.22 14.48
C TRP A 56 1.72 -10.73 14.17
N ALA A 57 1.36 -10.65 12.88
CA ALA A 57 0.04 -10.20 12.42
C ALA A 57 -1.09 -11.20 12.70
N TYR A 58 -0.77 -12.48 12.94
CA TYR A 58 -1.76 -13.47 13.39
C TYR A 58 -1.96 -13.45 14.91
N GLU A 59 -0.95 -13.01 15.65
CA GLU A 59 -0.99 -12.97 17.13
C GLU A 59 -1.61 -11.68 17.69
N HIS A 60 -1.78 -10.64 16.87
CA HIS A 60 -2.31 -9.32 17.24
C HIS A 60 -3.48 -8.89 16.35
#